data_AF-A0AAX1F6Y6-F1
#
_entry.id   AF-A0AAX1F6Y6-F1
#
_cell.length_a   1.000
_cell.length_b   1.000
_cell.length_c   1.000
_cell.angle_alpha   90.00
_cell.angle_beta   90.00
_cell.angle_gamma   90.00
#
_symmetry.space_group_name_H-M   'P 1'
#
loop_
_entity.id
_entity.type
_entity.pdbx_description
1 polymer ?
#
loop_
_entity_poly.entity_id
_entity_poly.type
_entity_poly.pdbx_seq_one_letter_code
_entity_poly.pdbx_strand_id
1 'polypeptide(L)'
;MTRQFKFGDKVRCFPTPTSVGVVLSAVDEYDYVNVMFDDALEVEDFPVSGLELIPNSDTARLDWMILRDYPSDMSTEDKAFTLQAERENIDTFIRLDAEQQGAAA
;
A
#
# COMPACT_ATOMS: atom_id res chain seq x y z
N MET A 1 0.35 14.64 5.72
CA MET A 1 -0.48 13.79 4.85
C MET A 1 -0.98 12.63 5.69
N THR A 2 -2.25 12.65 6.09
CA THR A 2 -2.91 11.49 6.69
C THR A 2 -3.02 10.43 5.59
N ARG A 3 -2.24 9.35 5.71
CA ARG A 3 -2.36 8.20 4.79
C ARG A 3 -3.75 7.62 4.98
N GLN A 4 -4.56 7.66 3.92
CA GLN A 4 -5.85 6.99 3.88
C GLN A 4 -5.62 5.52 3.52
N PHE A 5 -6.06 4.61 4.39
CA PHE A 5 -6.06 3.19 4.11
C PHE A 5 -6.96 2.89 2.89
N LYS A 6 -6.56 1.89 2.11
CA LYS A 6 -7.28 1.42 0.93
C LYS A 6 -7.63 -0.05 1.07
N PHE A 7 -8.63 -0.47 0.29
CA PHE A 7 -8.96 -1.89 0.15
C PHE A 7 -7.72 -2.71 -0.18
N GLY A 8 -7.52 -3.81 0.55
CA GLY A 8 -6.38 -4.71 0.37
C GLY A 8 -5.13 -4.30 1.13
N ASP A 9 -5.08 -3.12 1.77
CA ASP A 9 -3.97 -2.75 2.63
C ASP A 9 -3.86 -3.71 3.81
N LYS A 10 -2.64 -4.21 4.03
CA LYS A 10 -2.33 -5.03 5.19
C LYS A 10 -2.03 -4.12 6.36
N VAL A 11 -2.70 -4.34 7.49
CA VAL A 11 -2.61 -3.48 8.67
C VAL A 11 -2.28 -4.29 9.91
N ARG A 12 -1.73 -3.61 10.91
CA ARG A 12 -1.49 -4.14 12.25
C ARG A 12 -2.25 -3.29 13.25
N CYS A 13 -2.94 -3.94 14.19
CA CYS A 13 -3.53 -3.27 15.34
C CYS A 13 -2.44 -2.81 16.34
N PHE A 14 -2.57 -1.59 16.85
CA PHE A 14 -1.74 -0.99 17.90
C PHE A 14 -2.63 -0.28 18.94
N PRO A 15 -2.36 -0.38 20.26
CA PRO A 15 -1.14 -0.87 20.91
C PRO A 15 -1.14 -2.33 21.38
N THR A 16 -2.26 -3.05 21.37
CA THR A 16 -2.38 -4.47 21.78
C THR A 16 -3.72 -5.04 21.31
N PRO A 17 -3.83 -6.28 20.81
CA PRO A 17 -2.78 -7.21 20.36
C PRO A 17 -2.29 -6.88 18.95
N THR A 18 -1.16 -7.47 18.56
CA THR A 18 -0.45 -7.34 17.28
C THR A 18 -1.20 -8.00 16.11
N SER A 19 -2.53 -8.03 16.17
CA SER A 19 -3.37 -8.69 15.19
C SER A 19 -3.17 -8.01 13.84
N VAL A 20 -2.92 -8.84 12.84
CA VAL A 20 -2.68 -8.42 11.47
C VAL A 20 -3.97 -8.66 10.71
N GLY A 21 -4.36 -7.72 9.87
CA GLY A 21 -5.58 -7.84 9.08
C GLY A 21 -5.46 -7.19 7.74
N VAL A 22 -6.55 -7.27 6.96
CA VAL A 22 -6.68 -6.65 5.65
C VAL A 22 -7.87 -5.72 5.66
N VAL A 23 -7.66 -4.52 5.14
CA VAL A 23 -8.70 -3.50 4.98
C VAL A 23 -9.66 -3.88 3.86
N LEU A 24 -10.96 -3.84 4.13
CA LEU A 24 -12.04 -4.25 3.22
C LEU A 24 -12.91 -3.08 2.74
N SER A 25 -12.68 -1.86 3.25
CA SER A 25 -13.42 -0.66 2.81
C SER A 25 -12.52 0.57 2.76
N ALA A 26 -12.97 1.60 2.04
CA ALA A 26 -12.41 2.93 2.22
C ALA A 26 -12.71 3.46 3.63
N VAL A 27 -11.91 4.45 4.07
CA VAL A 27 -12.16 5.19 5.31
C VAL A 27 -13.49 5.92 5.19
N ASP A 28 -14.35 5.78 6.20
CA ASP A 28 -15.65 6.45 6.25
C ASP A 28 -15.56 7.89 6.80
N GLU A 29 -16.72 8.54 6.97
CA GLU A 29 -16.78 9.91 7.48
C GLU A 29 -16.42 10.05 8.98
N TYR A 30 -16.29 8.94 9.69
CA TYR A 30 -15.98 8.87 11.12
C TYR A 30 -14.54 8.42 11.41
N ASP A 31 -13.69 8.31 10.38
CA ASP A 31 -12.34 7.76 10.44
C ASP A 31 -12.27 6.27 10.85
N TYR A 32 -13.23 5.47 10.38
CA TYR A 32 -13.28 4.03 10.55
C TYR A 32 -13.09 3.27 9.24
N VAL A 33 -12.63 2.03 9.36
CA VAL A 33 -12.47 1.07 8.26
C VAL A 33 -12.90 -0.32 8.70
N ASN A 34 -13.46 -1.07 7.75
CA ASN A 34 -13.71 -2.49 7.95
C ASN A 34 -12.41 -3.26 7.77
N VAL A 35 -12.04 -4.08 8.75
CA VAL A 35 -10.84 -4.92 8.74
C VAL A 35 -11.22 -6.36 9.05
N MET A 36 -10.74 -7.30 8.25
CA MET A 36 -10.72 -8.72 8.63
C MET A 36 -9.36 -9.01 9.25
N PHE A 37 -9.31 -9.23 10.56
CA PHE A 37 -8.09 -9.67 11.23
C PHE A 37 -7.88 -11.18 11.05
N ASP A 38 -6.62 -11.60 10.95
CA ASP A 38 -6.21 -13.00 10.74
C ASP A 38 -6.67 -13.91 11.90
N ASP A 39 -6.83 -13.36 13.10
CA ASP A 39 -7.28 -14.05 14.32
C ASP A 39 -8.77 -13.81 14.65
N ALA A 40 -9.49 -13.01 13.84
CA ALA A 40 -10.91 -12.78 13.99
C ALA A 40 -11.74 -13.73 13.12
N LEU A 41 -12.98 -14.01 13.54
CA LEU A 41 -13.95 -14.78 12.76
C LEU A 41 -14.87 -13.91 11.91
N GLU A 42 -14.90 -12.61 12.17
CA GLU A 42 -15.81 -11.64 11.57
C GLU A 42 -15.03 -10.38 11.18
N VAL A 43 -15.65 -9.60 10.30
CA VAL A 43 -15.14 -8.29 9.91
C VAL A 43 -15.42 -7.32 11.04
N GLU A 44 -14.40 -6.58 11.47
CA GLU A 44 -14.50 -5.58 12.52
C GLU A 44 -14.48 -4.17 11.93
N ASP A 45 -15.32 -3.31 12.50
CA ASP A 45 -15.27 -1.87 12.25
C ASP A 45 -14.25 -1.25 13.21
N PHE A 46 -13.15 -0.70 12.66
CA PHE A 46 -11.98 -0.35 13.45
C PHE A 46 -11.49 1.09 13.19
N PRO A 47 -11.13 1.85 14.24
CA PRO A 47 -10.66 3.22 14.06
C PRO A 47 -9.29 3.25 13.37
N VAL A 48 -9.16 4.11 12.36
CA VAL A 48 -7.91 4.32 11.59
C VAL A 48 -6.73 4.64 12.51
N SER A 49 -6.97 5.35 13.61
CA SER A 49 -5.95 5.75 14.60
C SER A 49 -5.32 4.58 15.36
N GLY A 50 -5.97 3.41 15.39
CA GLY A 50 -5.46 2.20 16.02
C GLY A 50 -4.77 1.25 15.04
N LEU A 51 -4.57 1.66 13.77
CA LEU A 51 -3.99 0.83 12.72
C LEU A 51 -2.66 1.39 12.23
N GLU A 52 -1.71 0.48 12.03
CA GLU A 52 -0.45 0.75 11.34
C GLU A 52 -0.42 0.01 10.01
N LEU A 53 -0.06 0.70 8.92
CA LEU A 53 0.12 0.08 7.62
C LEU A 53 1.35 -0.85 7.64
N ILE A 54 1.15 -2.12 7.29
CA ILE A 54 2.24 -3.04 6.96
C ILE A 54 2.53 -2.86 5.46
N PRO A 55 3.73 -2.41 5.08
CA PRO A 55 4.10 -2.34 3.68
C PRO A 55 3.98 -3.73 3.04
N ASN A 56 3.28 -3.81 1.91
CA ASN A 56 3.23 -5.04 1.13
C ASN A 56 4.66 -5.47 0.77
N SER A 57 5.03 -6.73 1.06
CA SER A 57 6.38 -7.24 0.83
C SER A 57 6.81 -7.14 -0.63
N ASP A 58 5.86 -7.29 -1.56
CA ASP A 58 6.14 -7.19 -2.99
C ASP A 58 6.41 -5.73 -3.40
N THR A 59 5.67 -4.78 -2.83
CA THR A 59 5.93 -3.35 -2.99
C THR A 59 7.28 -2.95 -2.38
N ALA A 60 7.60 -3.46 -1.19
CA ALA A 60 8.90 -3.22 -0.54
C ALA A 60 10.06 -3.83 -1.35
N ARG A 61 9.85 -5.01 -1.94
CA ARG A 61 10.81 -5.63 -2.85
C ARG A 61 10.98 -4.82 -4.13
N LEU A 62 9.90 -4.32 -4.71
CA LEU A 62 9.94 -3.45 -5.89
C LEU A 62 10.70 -2.15 -5.59
N ASP A 63 10.43 -1.52 -4.45
CA ASP A 63 11.14 -0.31 -4.03
C ASP A 63 12.63 -0.55 -3.85
N TRP A 64 13.00 -1.69 -3.24
CA TRP A 64 14.39 -2.10 -3.16
C TRP A 64 14.99 -2.35 -4.54
N MET A 65 14.27 -3.00 -5.45
CA MET A 65 14.74 -3.23 -6.82
C MET A 65 14.94 -1.94 -7.61
N ILE A 66 14.10 -0.93 -7.40
CA ILE A 66 14.26 0.41 -8.00
C ILE A 66 15.47 1.11 -7.40
N LEU A 67 15.55 1.20 -6.07
CA LEU A 67 16.58 2.00 -5.39
C LEU A 67 17.97 1.37 -5.36
N ARG A 68 18.11 0.06 -5.62
CA ARG A 68 19.44 -0.60 -5.60
C ARG A 68 20.41 -0.02 -6.64
N ASP A 69 19.88 0.57 -7.70
CA ASP A 69 20.66 1.16 -8.80
C ASP A 69 20.98 2.65 -8.55
N TYR A 70 20.51 3.19 -7.41
CA TYR A 70 20.71 4.57 -6.99
C TYR A 70 21.70 4.70 -5.81
N PRO A 71 22.31 5.88 -5.59
CA PRO A 71 23.21 6.10 -4.47
C PRO A 71 22.57 5.80 -3.10
N SER A 72 23.26 5.04 -2.26
CA SER A 72 22.74 4.64 -0.94
C SER A 72 22.52 5.82 0.02
N ASP A 73 23.28 6.89 -0.16
CA ASP A 73 23.31 8.11 0.63
C ASP A 73 22.27 9.16 0.21
N MET A 74 21.40 8.84 -0.75
CA MET A 74 20.27 9.71 -1.10
C MET A 74 19.41 10.05 0.12
N SER A 75 18.93 11.30 0.13
CA SER A 75 18.01 11.78 1.15
C SER A 75 16.67 11.02 1.09
N THR A 76 15.92 11.06 2.18
CA THR A 76 14.58 10.46 2.21
C THR A 76 13.65 11.07 1.17
N GLU A 77 13.78 12.38 0.90
CA GLU A 77 12.98 13.08 -0.11
C GLU A 77 13.34 12.62 -1.52
N ASP A 78 14.63 12.51 -1.84
CA ASP A 78 15.08 12.07 -3.17
C ASP A 78 14.69 10.61 -3.43
N LYS A 79 14.76 9.76 -2.40
CA LYS A 79 14.29 8.36 -2.48
C LYS A 79 12.80 8.30 -2.76
N ALA A 80 12.00 9.11 -2.06
CA ALA A 80 10.56 9.18 -2.26
C ALA A 80 10.20 9.67 -3.67
N PHE A 81 10.88 10.72 -4.16
CA PHE A 81 10.70 11.25 -5.51
C PHE A 81 11.03 10.20 -6.58
N THR A 82 12.17 9.52 -6.43
CA THR A 82 12.62 8.47 -7.37
C THR A 82 11.63 7.31 -7.43
N LEU A 83 11.22 6.79 -6.27
CA LEU A 83 10.24 5.71 -6.20
C LEU A 83 8.91 6.11 -6.86
N GLN A 84 8.46 7.34 -6.65
CA GLN A 84 7.21 7.83 -7.25
C GLN A 84 7.32 7.86 -8.78
N ALA A 85 8.38 8.47 -9.32
CA ALA A 85 8.58 8.58 -10.76
C ALA A 85 8.66 7.20 -11.45
N GLU A 86 9.41 6.26 -10.88
CA GLU A 86 9.56 4.93 -11.45
C GLU A 86 8.26 4.11 -11.41
N ARG A 87 7.48 4.21 -10.33
CA ARG A 87 6.16 3.57 -10.25
C ARG A 87 5.19 4.12 -11.28
N GLU A 88 5.15 5.44 -11.48
CA GLU A 88 4.32 6.08 -12.51
C GLU A 88 4.71 5.63 -13.93
N ASN A 89 6.00 5.41 -14.18
CA ASN A 89 6.49 4.85 -15.44
C ASN A 89 6.01 3.40 -15.63
N ILE A 90 6.10 2.56 -14.59
CA ILE A 90 5.60 1.17 -14.62
C ILE A 90 4.10 1.14 -14.90
N ASP A 91 3.31 1.95 -14.19
CA ASP A 91 1.86 2.04 -14.38
C ASP A 91 1.50 2.49 -15.81
N THR A 92 2.24 3.49 -16.33
CA THR A 92 2.07 3.96 -17.71
C THR A 92 2.38 2.86 -18.72
N PHE A 93 3.45 2.10 -18.51
CA PHE A 93 3.83 1.00 -19.39
C PHE A 93 2.77 -0.11 -19.40
N ILE A 94 2.29 -0.53 -18.22
CA ILE A 94 1.25 -1.56 -18.09
C ILE A 94 -0.04 -1.12 -18.79
N ARG A 95 -0.44 0.14 -18.62
CA ARG A 95 -1.62 0.68 -19.32
C ARG A 95 -1.46 0.63 -20.84
N LEU A 96 -0.33 1.08 -21.36
CA LEU A 96 -0.07 1.10 -22.81
C LEU A 96 -0.01 -0.32 -23.40
N ASP A 97 0.60 -1.28 -22.70
CA ASP A 97 0.63 -2.68 -23.13
C ASP A 97 -0.78 -3.28 -23.19
N ALA A 98 -1.61 -3.02 -22.17
CA ALA A 98 -3.00 -3.46 -22.16
C ALA A 98 -3.83 -2.86 -23.31
N GLU A 99 -3.63 -1.58 -23.61
CA GLU A 99 -4.29 -0.89 -24.74
C GLU A 99 -3.87 -1.50 -26.09
N GLN A 100 -2.58 -1.83 -26.27
CA GLN A 100 -2.07 -2.45 -27.50
C GLN A 100 -2.56 -3.89 -27.68
N GLN A 101 -2.64 -4.67 -26.60
CA GLN A 101 -3.16 -6.05 -26.65
C GLN A 101 -4.68 -6.07 -26.88
N GLY A 102 -5.43 -5.12 -26.33
CA GLY A 102 -6.86 -4.96 -26.58
C GLY A 102 -7.19 -4.45 -28.00
N ALA A 103 -6.31 -3.68 -28.62
CA ALA A 103 -6.45 -3.20 -29.99
C ALA A 103 -6.11 -4.26 -31.07
N ALA A 104 -5.46 -5.36 -30.68
CA ALA A 104 -5.05 -6.46 -31.56
C ALA A 104 -6.04 -7.65 -31.57
N ALA A 105 -7.16 -7.56 -30.85
CA ALA A 105 -8.24 -8.56 -30.78
C ALA A 105 -9.47 -8.10 -31.55
#